data_AF-A0A7T8AC49-F1
#
_entry.id   AF-A0A7T8AC49-F1
#
_cell.length_a   1.000
_cell.length_b   1.000
_cell.length_c   1.000
_cell.angle_alpha   90.00
_cell.angle_beta   90.00
_cell.angle_gamma   90.00
#
_symmetry.space_group_name_H-M   'P 1'
#
loop_
_entity.id
_entity.type
_entity.pdbx_description
1 polymer ?
#
loop_
_entity_poly.entity_id
_entity_poly.type
_entity_poly.pdbx_seq_one_letter_code
_entity_poly.pdbx_strand_id
1 'polypeptide(L)' 'MAIKIEKGVPLPSSRQAHVKYPFNEMEVGDSFKVTLAESHSENVTNLQRALGSRGAQVLGKGKVATRQEGDAVRVWRVA' A
#
# COMPACT_ATOMS: atom_id res chain seq x y z
N MET A 1 -28.11 -20.12 -4.26
CA MET A 1 -27.77 -19.20 -3.13
C MET A 1 -28.16 -17.80 -3.54
N ALA A 2 -28.95 -17.09 -2.72
CA ALA A 2 -29.37 -15.70 -2.99
C ALA A 2 -28.73 -14.78 -1.95
N ILE A 3 -27.95 -13.80 -2.41
CA ILE A 3 -27.32 -12.77 -1.55
C ILE A 3 -28.38 -11.68 -1.29
N LYS A 4 -28.69 -11.39 -0.02
CA LYS A 4 -29.67 -10.37 0.39
C LYS A 4 -28.95 -9.08 0.81
N ILE A 5 -29.37 -7.95 0.27
CA ILE A 5 -28.82 -6.63 0.62
C ILE A 5 -29.63 -6.05 1.79
N GLU A 6 -28.94 -5.71 2.88
CA GLU A 6 -29.53 -5.09 4.07
C GLU A 6 -29.33 -3.56 4.06
N LYS A 7 -30.36 -2.82 4.47
CA LYS A 7 -30.35 -1.35 4.54
C LYS A 7 -30.45 -0.90 6.00
N GLY A 8 -29.75 0.16 6.37
CA GLY A 8 -29.79 0.74 7.72
C GLY A 8 -28.78 0.19 8.71
N VAL A 9 -27.80 -0.61 8.27
CA VAL A 9 -26.67 -1.02 9.10
C VAL A 9 -25.74 0.19 9.30
N PRO A 10 -25.45 0.60 10.55
CA PRO A 10 -24.57 1.73 10.82
C PRO A 10 -23.17 1.46 10.27
N LEU A 11 -22.60 2.46 9.61
CA LEU A 11 -21.24 2.39 9.07
C LEU A 11 -20.25 2.28 10.24
N PRO A 12 -19.30 1.33 10.22
CA PRO A 12 -18.23 1.30 11.19
C PRO A 12 -17.41 2.59 11.07
N SER A 13 -16.99 3.15 12.21
CA SER A 13 -16.10 4.30 12.22
C SER A 13 -14.77 3.90 11.55
N SER A 14 -14.42 4.59 10.47
CA SER A 14 -13.15 4.35 9.81
C SER A 14 -12.03 4.81 10.74
N ARG A 15 -11.34 3.85 11.37
CA ARG A 15 -10.01 4.15 11.92
C ARG A 15 -9.14 4.50 10.74
N GLN A 16 -8.80 5.78 10.59
CA GLN A 16 -7.74 6.19 9.68
C GLN A 16 -6.46 5.51 10.16
N ALA A 17 -6.07 4.43 9.47
CA ALA A 17 -4.77 3.83 9.68
C ALA A 17 -3.74 4.93 9.41
N HIS A 18 -2.91 5.24 10.41
CA HIS A 18 -1.77 6.12 10.25
C HIS A 18 -0.99 5.72 9.01
N VAL A 19 -0.49 6.72 8.28
CA VAL A 19 0.26 6.52 7.04
C VAL A 19 1.53 5.74 7.37
N LYS A 20 1.48 4.41 7.18
CA LYS A 20 2.57 3.47 7.54
C LYS A 20 3.87 3.69 6.74
N TYR A 21 3.78 4.36 5.60
CA TYR A 21 4.87 4.46 4.63
C TYR A 21 5.08 5.91 4.19
N PRO A 22 6.33 6.37 4.01
CA PRO A 22 6.68 7.79 3.86
C PRO A 22 6.36 8.36 2.46
N PHE A 23 5.29 7.91 1.80
CA PHE A 23 4.97 8.30 0.42
C PHE A 23 4.87 9.82 0.21
N ASN A 24 4.31 10.55 1.17
CA ASN A 24 4.17 12.02 1.08
C ASN A 24 5.49 12.77 1.23
N GLU A 25 6.51 12.13 1.80
CA GLU A 25 7.82 12.72 2.06
C GLU A 25 8.83 12.38 0.96
N MET A 26 8.45 11.55 -0.03
CA MET A 26 9.32 11.16 -1.14
C MET A 26 9.35 12.21 -2.25
N GLU A 27 10.55 12.60 -2.65
CA GLU A 27 10.82 13.38 -3.85
C GLU A 27 11.06 12.46 -5.07
N VAL A 28 10.90 12.98 -6.29
CA VAL A 28 11.15 12.18 -7.51
C VAL A 28 12.62 11.75 -7.55
N GLY A 29 12.84 10.44 -7.64
CA GLY A 29 14.16 9.82 -7.54
C GLY A 29 14.37 9.05 -6.23
N ASP A 30 13.62 9.37 -5.17
CA ASP A 30 13.75 8.70 -3.89
C ASP A 30 13.29 7.25 -3.94
N SER A 31 13.90 6.44 -3.08
CA SER A 31 13.46 5.07 -2.86
C SER A 31 13.53 4.67 -1.40
N PHE A 32 12.61 3.80 -0.98
CA PHE A 32 12.67 3.14 0.31
C PHE A 32 12.44 1.64 0.15
N LYS A 33 12.86 0.87 1.14
CA LYS A 33 12.76 -0.58 1.18
C LYS A 33 11.87 -0.99 2.34
N VAL A 34 11.02 -1.98 2.12
CA VAL A 34 10.17 -2.59 3.14
C VAL A 34 10.39 -4.09 3.12
N THR A 35 10.74 -4.65 4.27
CA THR A 35 10.87 -6.10 4.45
C THR A 35 9.54 -6.74 4.84
N LEU A 36 9.41 -8.05 4.64
CA LEU A 36 8.25 -8.80 5.13
C LEU A 36 8.05 -8.62 6.65
N ALA A 37 9.14 -8.66 7.41
CA ALA A 37 9.13 -8.50 8.86
C ALA A 37 8.51 -7.15 9.30
N GLU A 38 8.87 -6.05 8.65
CA GLU A 38 8.33 -4.71 8.96
C GLU A 38 6.88 -4.53 8.50
N SER A 39 6.50 -5.22 7.42
CA SER A 39 5.17 -5.09 6.85
C SER A 39 4.11 -5.95 7.54
N HIS A 40 4.51 -7.00 8.28
CA HIS A 40 3.64 -8.09 8.73
C HIS A 40 2.88 -8.77 7.59
N SER A 41 3.40 -8.72 6.35
CA SER A 41 2.78 -9.38 5.21
C SER A 41 3.22 -10.85 5.13
N GLU A 42 2.33 -11.71 4.68
CA GLU A 42 2.59 -13.15 4.54
C GLU A 42 3.53 -13.48 3.38
N ASN A 43 3.54 -12.68 2.30
CA ASN A 43 4.50 -12.85 1.20
C ASN A 43 4.83 -11.53 0.48
N VAL A 44 5.91 -11.57 -0.31
CA VAL A 44 6.51 -10.42 -0.99
C VAL A 44 5.60 -9.85 -2.09
N THR A 45 4.88 -10.71 -2.80
CA THR A 45 3.93 -10.32 -3.84
C THR A 45 2.75 -9.53 -3.27
N ASN A 46 2.21 -9.94 -2.13
CA ASN A 46 1.14 -9.21 -1.43
C ASN A 46 1.65 -7.87 -0.91
N LEU A 47 2.87 -7.85 -0.34
CA LEU A 47 3.52 -6.62 0.07
C LEU A 47 3.71 -5.65 -1.11
N GLN A 48 4.20 -6.14 -2.25
CA GLN A 48 4.43 -5.32 -3.44
C GLN A 48 3.12 -4.71 -3.96
N ARG A 49 2.05 -5.52 -4.04
CA ARG A 49 0.72 -5.06 -4.43
C ARG A 49 0.18 -4.01 -3.47
N ALA A 50 0.31 -4.23 -2.16
CA ALA A 50 -0.13 -3.28 -1.15
C ALA A 50 0.61 -1.95 -1.25
N LEU A 51 1.93 -1.97 -1.42
CA LEU A 51 2.75 -0.76 -1.58
C LEU A 51 2.42 -0.01 -2.87
N GLY A 52 2.27 -0.71 -4.00
CA GLY A 52 1.88 -0.10 -5.26
C GLY A 52 0.48 0.53 -5.20
N SER A 53 -0.49 -0.17 -4.62
CA SER A 53 -1.85 0.33 -4.44
C SER A 53 -1.90 1.54 -3.50
N ARG A 54 -1.17 1.49 -2.37
CA ARG A 54 -1.13 2.59 -1.42
C ARG A 54 -0.41 3.81 -1.99
N GLY A 55 0.73 3.60 -2.67
CA GLY A 55 1.43 4.68 -3.38
C GLY A 55 0.53 5.33 -4.43
N ALA A 56 -0.23 4.54 -5.19
CA ALA A 56 -1.19 5.08 -6.16
C ALA A 56 -2.36 5.85 -5.50
N GLN A 57 -2.81 5.42 -4.33
CA GLN A 57 -3.86 6.11 -3.57
C GLN A 57 -3.37 7.46 -3.01
N VAL A 58 -2.12 7.53 -2.54
CA VAL A 58 -1.55 8.72 -1.90
C VAL A 58 -1.04 9.73 -2.94
N LEU A 59 -0.36 9.24 -3.98
CA LEU A 59 0.40 10.07 -4.91
C LEU A 59 -0.19 10.14 -6.32
N GLY A 60 -1.12 9.25 -6.65
CA GLY A 60 -1.69 9.08 -7.99
C GLY A 60 -1.13 7.87 -8.75
N LYS A 61 -1.88 7.38 -9.74
CA LYS A 61 -1.48 6.23 -10.55
C LYS A 61 -0.21 6.53 -11.38
N GLY A 62 0.70 5.55 -11.46
CA GLY A 62 1.92 5.64 -12.26
C GLY A 62 3.05 6.48 -11.64
N LYS A 63 2.89 6.91 -10.39
CA LYS A 63 3.81 7.80 -9.69
C LYS A 63 4.86 7.08 -8.84
N VAL A 64 4.65 5.78 -8.62
CA VAL A 64 5.58 4.90 -7.92
C VAL A 64 5.90 3.68 -8.77
N ALA A 65 7.14 3.21 -8.68
CA ALA A 65 7.57 1.91 -9.20
C ALA A 65 7.91 0.99 -8.03
N THR A 66 7.66 -0.32 -8.17
CA THR A 66 7.99 -1.31 -7.12
C THR A 66 8.77 -2.47 -7.72
N ARG A 67 9.69 -3.04 -6.95
CA ARG A 67 10.47 -4.21 -7.34
C ARG A 67 10.72 -5.10 -6.14
N GLN A 68 10.63 -6.41 -6.36
CA GLN A 68 10.98 -7.40 -5.35
C GLN A 68 12.51 -7.57 -5.27
N GLU A 69 13.03 -7.64 -4.05
CA GLU A 69 14.43 -7.88 -3.72
C GLU A 69 14.50 -8.94 -2.60
N GLY A 70 14.41 -10.22 -2.98
CA GLY A 70 14.30 -11.31 -1.99
C GLY A 70 13.05 -11.14 -1.13
N ASP A 71 13.22 -11.13 0.19
CA ASP A 71 12.14 -10.98 1.18
C ASP A 71 11.72 -9.52 1.45
N ALA A 72 11.92 -8.66 0.46
CA ALA A 72 11.64 -7.24 0.58
C ALA A 72 11.14 -6.66 -0.74
N VAL A 73 10.50 -5.50 -0.64
CA VAL A 73 10.07 -4.71 -1.77
C VAL A 73 10.73 -3.35 -1.68
N ARG A 74 11.39 -2.94 -2.77
CA ARG A 74 11.85 -1.57 -2.95
C ARG A 74 10.82 -0.79 -3.75
N VAL A 75 10.58 0.45 -3.32
CA VAL A 75 9.63 1.36 -3.92
C VAL A 75 10.35 2.64 -4.30
N TRP A 76 10.15 3.12 -5.52
CA TRP A 76 10.68 4.38 -6.02
C TRP A 76 9.56 5.37 -6.28
N ARG A 77 9.83 6.65 -6.05
CA ARG A 77 9.03 7.76 -6.57
C ARG A 77 9.57 8.12 -7.95
N VAL A 78 8.76 7.91 -8.99
CA VAL A 78 9.20 8.09 -10.38
C VAL A 78 8.64 9.33 -11.05
N ALA A 79 7.56 9.89 -10.52
CA ALA A 79 6.91 11.12 -11.01
C ALA A 79 5.98 11.69 -9.94
#